data_AF-A0A4Q5RJW7-F1
#
_entry.id   AF-A0A4Q5RJW7-F1
#
_cell.length_a   1.000
_cell.length_b   1.000
_cell.length_c   1.000
_cell.angle_alpha   90.00
_cell.angle_beta   90.00
_cell.angle_gamma   90.00
#
_symmetry.space_group_name_H-M   'P 1'
#
loop_
_entity.id
_entity.type
_entity.pdbx_description
1 polymer ?
#
loop_
_entity_poly.entity_id
_entity_poly.type
_entity_poly.pdbx_seq_one_letter_code
_entity_poly.pdbx_strand_id
1 'polypeptide(L)' 'MYAVHIVNNGATRQVILTGPPAQVKTLHYYVTNQARANQPGQPVPVLNGQARFTLAASSYATLASE' A
#
# COMPACT_ATOMS: atom_id res chain seq x y z
N MET A 1 -13.72 -7.40 2.71
CA MET A 1 -12.93 -6.44 1.92
C MET A 1 -12.63 -5.19 2.74
N TYR A 2 -11.35 -4.86 2.89
CA TYR A 2 -10.85 -3.64 3.53
C TYR A 2 -9.97 -2.88 2.54
N ALA A 3 -9.99 -1.55 2.59
CA ALA A 3 -9.13 -0.71 1.75
C ALA A 3 -8.55 0.46 2.55
N VAL A 4 -7.31 0.82 2.24
CA VAL A 4 -6.62 2.01 2.76
C VAL A 4 -6.05 2.78 1.59
N HIS A 5 -6.34 4.08 1.56
CA HIS A 5 -5.82 5.02 0.56
C HIS A 5 -4.80 5.95 1.21
N ILE A 6 -3.65 6.11 0.58
CA ILE A 6 -2.52 6.87 1.13
C ILE A 6 -2.01 7.83 0.07
N VAL A 7 -1.88 9.11 0.45
CA VAL A 7 -1.28 10.16 -0.38
C VAL A 7 0.11 10.47 0.15
N ASN A 8 1.13 10.39 -0.72
CA ASN A 8 2.48 10.87 -0.44
C ASN A 8 2.83 12.04 -1.35
N ASN A 9 2.71 13.26 -0.82
CA ASN A 9 3.08 14.49 -1.53
C ASN A 9 4.58 14.82 -1.45
N GLY A 10 5.39 14.01 -0.74
CA GLY A 10 6.83 14.24 -0.60
C GLY A 10 7.67 13.19 -1.32
N ALA A 11 8.92 13.03 -0.87
CA ALA A 11 9.85 12.04 -1.40
C ALA A 11 9.42 10.59 -1.14
N THR A 12 10.06 9.66 -1.87
CA THR A 12 9.90 8.21 -1.66
C THR A 12 10.25 7.83 -0.23
N ARG A 13 9.43 6.98 0.40
CA ARG A 13 9.61 6.59 1.80
C ARG A 13 9.18 5.15 2.08
N GLN A 14 9.78 4.55 3.11
CA GLN A 14 9.31 3.29 3.67
C GLN A 14 8.09 3.52 4.55
N VAL A 15 7.07 2.68 4.41
CA VAL A 15 5.82 2.73 5.19
C VAL A 15 5.66 1.43 5.96
N ILE A 16 5.26 1.55 7.23
CA ILE A 16 4.79 0.44 8.07
C ILE A 16 3.32 0.70 8.37
N LEU A 17 2.43 -0.08 7.78
CA LEU A 17 1.01 -0.06 8.08
C LEU A 17 0.71 -1.10 9.17
N THR A 18 0.37 -0.62 10.36
CA THR A 18 0.02 -1.44 11.52
C THR A 18 -1.49 -1.54 11.69
N GLY A 19 -1.97 -2.67 12.21
CA GLY A 19 -3.40 -2.85 12.49
C GLY A 19 -4.32 -3.31 11.36
N PRO A 20 -3.85 -3.88 10.22
CA PRO A 20 -4.74 -4.71 9.41
C PRO A 20 -5.44 -5.79 10.25
N PRO A 21 -6.73 -6.10 9.99
CA PRO A 21 -7.43 -7.17 10.69
C PRO A 21 -6.69 -8.51 10.62
N ALA A 22 -6.76 -9.31 11.69
CA ALA A 22 -5.94 -10.52 11.85
C ALA A 22 -6.09 -11.57 10.72
N GLN A 23 -7.26 -11.59 10.07
CA GLN A 23 -7.57 -12.45 8.93
C GLN A 23 -6.90 -12.00 7.63
N VAL A 24 -6.50 -10.74 7.50
CA VAL A 24 -5.85 -10.22 6.30
C VAL A 24 -4.38 -10.64 6.29
N LYS A 25 -3.99 -11.48 5.33
CA LYS A 25 -2.61 -11.98 5.18
C LYS A 25 -1.82 -11.28 4.08
N THR A 26 -2.52 -10.67 3.13
CA THR A 26 -1.94 -9.99 1.96
C THR A 26 -2.79 -8.78 1.62
N LEU A 27 -2.15 -7.72 1.15
CA LEU A 27 -2.79 -6.52 0.60
C LEU A 27 -2.35 -6.34 -0.85
N HIS A 28 -3.30 -6.15 -1.76
CA HIS A 28 -3.05 -5.79 -3.14
C HIS A 28 -2.71 -4.30 -3.20
N TYR A 29 -1.54 -3.99 -3.75
CA TYR A 29 -1.03 -2.63 -3.83
C TYR A 29 -1.27 -2.07 -5.22
N TYR A 30 -1.82 -0.87 -5.29
CA TYR A 30 -2.00 -0.10 -6.52
C TYR A 30 -1.38 1.27 -6.33
N VAL A 31 -0.73 1.80 -7.36
CA VAL A 31 -0.12 3.14 -7.32
C VAL A 31 -0.54 3.97 -8.52
N THR A 32 -0.84 5.23 -8.24
CA THR A 32 -1.07 6.28 -9.23
C THR A 32 -0.07 7.40 -9.00
N ASN A 33 0.67 7.78 -10.05
CA ASN A 33 1.56 8.94 -10.09
C ASN A 33 1.68 9.44 -11.54
N GLN A 34 2.51 10.45 -11.80
CA GLN A 34 2.66 11.00 -13.16
C GLN A 34 3.09 9.97 -14.23
N ALA A 35 3.78 8.89 -13.82
CA ALA A 35 4.27 7.85 -14.73
C ALA A 35 3.36 6.61 -14.80
N ARG A 36 2.44 6.44 -13.84
CA ARG A 36 1.65 5.21 -13.65
C ARG A 36 0.21 5.58 -13.32
N ALA A 37 -0.74 5.10 -14.11
CA ALA A 37 -2.17 5.26 -13.82
C ALA A 37 -2.71 3.95 -13.23
N ASN A 38 -2.96 3.93 -11.92
CA ASN A 38 -3.56 2.80 -11.19
C ASN A 38 -2.93 1.43 -11.49
N GLN A 39 -1.60 1.38 -11.54
CA GLN A 39 -0.91 0.13 -11.89
C GLN A 39 -0.82 -0.79 -10.65
N PRO A 40 -1.11 -2.09 -10.82
CA PRO A 40 -0.88 -3.06 -9.75
C PRO A 40 0.63 -3.18 -9.49
N GLY A 41 1.00 -3.11 -8.22
CA GLY A 41 2.33 -3.44 -7.73
C GLY A 41 2.40 -4.86 -7.20
N GLN A 42 3.49 -5.15 -6.51
CA GLN A 42 3.65 -6.44 -5.83
C GLN A 42 2.69 -6.50 -4.62
N PRO A 43 2.03 -7.65 -4.38
CA PRO A 43 1.27 -7.86 -3.16
C PRO A 43 2.13 -7.64 -1.92
N VAL A 44 1.55 -7.01 -0.90
CA VAL A 44 2.23 -6.69 0.35
C VAL A 44 1.79 -7.70 1.41
N PRO A 45 2.69 -8.55 1.92
CA PRO A 45 2.35 -9.49 2.98
C PRO A 45 2.11 -8.76 4.31
N VAL A 46 1.16 -9.27 5.09
CA VAL A 46 0.90 -8.85 6.46
C VAL A 46 1.57 -9.85 7.40
N LEU A 47 2.67 -9.45 8.01
CA LEU A 47 3.44 -10.26 8.96
C LEU A 47 3.37 -9.63 10.33
N ASN A 48 2.98 -10.40 11.35
CA ASN A 48 2.84 -9.92 12.73
C ASN A 48 1.97 -8.65 12.86
N GLY A 49 0.88 -8.58 12.08
CA GLY A 49 -0.03 -7.41 12.06
C GLY A 49 0.55 -6.16 11.39
N GLN A 50 1.60 -6.32 10.58
CA GLN A 50 2.26 -5.22 9.87
C GLN A 50 2.40 -5.52 8.38
N ALA A 51 2.05 -4.53 7.55
CA ALA A 51 2.38 -4.51 6.13
C ALA A 51 3.49 -3.48 5.90
N ARG A 52 4.56 -3.88 5.22
CA ARG A 52 5.72 -3.02 4.93
C ARG A 52 5.89 -2.85 3.43
N PHE A 53 5.97 -1.61 2.97
CA PHE A 53 6.09 -1.31 1.54
C PHE A 53 6.75 0.04 1.30
N THR A 54 7.29 0.23 0.10
CA THR A 54 7.86 1.51 -0.34
C THR A 54 6.79 2.33 -1.06
N LEU A 55 6.53 3.54 -0.57
CA LEU A 55 5.60 4.48 -1.18
C LEU A 55 6.38 5.48 -2.03
N ALA A 56 6.07 5.53 -3.33
CA ALA A 56 6.74 6.39 -4.29
C ALA A 56 6.50 7.89 -4.00
N ALA A 57 7.43 8.74 -4.42
CA ALA A 57 7.25 10.19 -4.35
C ALA A 57 6.02 10.64 -5.16
N SER A 58 5.36 11.71 -4.70
CA SER A 58 4.22 12.35 -5.37
C SER A 58 3.20 11.35 -5.91
N SER A 59 2.70 10.48 -5.03
CA SER A 59 1.86 9.34 -5.41
C SER A 59 0.63 9.17 -4.54
N TYR A 60 -0.38 8.53 -5.14
CA TYR A 60 -1.56 8.00 -4.48
C TYR A 60 -1.47 6.47 -4.51
N ALA A 61 -1.57 5.82 -3.36
CA ALA A 61 -1.54 4.37 -3.25
C ALA A 61 -2.82 3.83 -2.62
N THR A 62 -3.27 2.69 -3.12
CA THR A 62 -4.35 1.89 -2.54
C THR A 62 -3.79 0.55 -2.09
N LEU A 63 -4.06 0.18 -0.85
CA LEU A 63 -3.90 -1.20 -0.36
C LEU A 63 -5.28 -1.79 -0.11
N ALA A 64 -5.59 -2.92 -0.74
CA ALA A 64 -6.88 -3.59 -0.60
C ALA A 64 -6.72 -5.06 -0.21
N SER A 65 -7.56 -5.56 0.70
CA SER A 65 -7.72 -7.01 0.89
C SER A 65 -8.69 -7.56 -0.16
N GLU A 66 -8.52 -8.84 -0.53
CA GLU A 66 -9.64 -9.62 -1.09
C GLU A 66 -10.77 -9.78 -0.05
#